data_AF-A0A6V8PTM4-F1
#
_entry.id   AF-A0A6V8PTM4-F1
#
_cell.length_a   1.000
_cell.length_b   1.000
_cell.length_c   1.000
_cell.angle_alpha   90.00
_cell.angle_beta   90.00
_cell.angle_gamma   90.00
#
_symmetry.space_group_name_H-M   'P 1'
#
loop_
_entity.id
_entity.type
_entity.pdbx_description
1 polymer ?
#
loop_
_entity_poly.entity_id
_entity_poly.type
_entity_poly.pdbx_seq_one_letter_code
_entity_poly.pdbx_strand_id
1 'polypeptide(L)'
;SYSDPSMYRIIQNIAHEAGFADEGGLLHINSASKTFAQETSDKSQQRFLVINFKKPKGGRKKVVEKSEDIEYDVIQVTHEFLKKYPGRTRDQIYDEVIKRLFSSVQIEKFDLDEILKNFFRKVGNEWFAPGTLIERRKGDQKQGALWEEPIPEHPEKEVILRLQDFLREYRIVPYSELREFYLRKLKIAIDRDFDDLVSENFIIDKGKVRLPTVEEQLRMQDITVHYTKRILAQFLDGRLNRAPTGPEICEWIHFCYQHELYREGLQLFGVLDESSIPSDAYKRAKKIAEVCRIKKK
;
A
#
# COMPACT_ATOMS: atom_id res chain seq x y z
N SER A 1 -13.78 -16.12 0.80
CA SER A 1 -12.64 -17.03 0.99
C SER A 1 -11.85 -16.98 -0.29
N TYR A 2 -10.86 -16.09 -0.32
CA TYR A 2 -10.02 -15.89 -1.50
C TYR A 2 -9.04 -17.07 -1.60
N SER A 3 -8.70 -17.45 -2.83
CA SER A 3 -7.76 -18.52 -3.14
C SER A 3 -6.53 -18.43 -2.22
N ASP A 4 -6.22 -19.50 -1.50
CA ASP A 4 -4.98 -19.58 -0.72
C ASP A 4 -3.82 -19.24 -1.68
N PRO A 5 -3.02 -18.19 -1.40
CA PRO A 5 -1.89 -17.82 -2.25
C PRO A 5 -0.93 -19.00 -2.48
N SER A 6 -0.91 -19.99 -1.58
CA SER A 6 -0.17 -21.25 -1.74
C SER A 6 -0.59 -22.06 -2.98
N MET A 7 -1.82 -21.90 -3.47
CA MET A 7 -2.34 -22.56 -4.66
C MET A 7 -1.57 -22.16 -5.92
N TYR A 8 -1.18 -20.88 -6.04
CA TYR A 8 -0.43 -20.42 -7.22
C TYR A 8 0.93 -21.07 -7.32
N ARG A 9 1.60 -21.26 -6.18
CA ARG A 9 2.86 -22.01 -6.11
C ARG A 9 2.72 -23.42 -6.66
N ILE A 10 1.66 -24.12 -6.27
CA ILE A 10 1.38 -25.49 -6.74
C ILE A 10 1.16 -25.48 -8.26
N ILE A 11 0.36 -24.54 -8.75
CA ILE A 11 0.08 -24.41 -10.18
C ILE A 11 1.36 -24.11 -10.99
N GLN A 12 2.20 -23.18 -10.53
CA GLN A 12 3.49 -22.84 -11.16
C GLN A 12 4.43 -24.06 -11.18
N ASN A 13 4.52 -24.79 -10.07
CA ASN A 13 5.36 -25.99 -9.98
C ASN A 13 4.91 -27.06 -10.98
N ILE A 14 3.60 -27.34 -11.05
CA ILE A 14 3.05 -28.34 -11.99
C ILE A 14 3.29 -27.92 -13.44
N ALA A 15 3.07 -26.64 -13.77
CA ALA A 15 3.30 -26.13 -15.12
C ALA A 15 4.78 -26.23 -15.53
N HIS A 16 5.68 -25.89 -14.61
CA HIS A 16 7.13 -25.98 -14.83
C HIS A 16 7.60 -27.45 -14.95
N GLU A 17 7.09 -28.36 -14.10
CA GLU A 17 7.35 -29.80 -14.19
C GLU A 17 6.89 -30.38 -15.54
N ALA A 18 5.71 -29.95 -16.02
CA ALA A 18 5.18 -30.32 -17.32
C ALA A 18 5.90 -29.63 -18.51
N GLY A 19 6.85 -28.72 -18.24
CA GLY A 19 7.68 -28.07 -19.26
C GLY A 19 7.00 -26.92 -19.99
N PHE A 20 5.95 -26.33 -19.41
CA PHE A 20 5.34 -25.10 -19.92
C PHE A 20 6.12 -23.86 -19.46
N ALA A 21 5.97 -22.77 -20.21
CA ALA A 21 6.39 -21.44 -19.80
C ALA A 21 5.16 -20.62 -19.38
N ASP A 22 5.31 -19.88 -18.28
CA ASP A 22 4.25 -19.09 -17.64
C ASP A 22 3.95 -17.77 -18.38
N GLU A 23 4.14 -17.73 -19.69
CA GLU A 23 3.91 -16.54 -20.53
C GLU A 23 2.44 -16.37 -20.95
N GLY A 24 1.49 -17.05 -20.32
CA GLY A 24 0.10 -16.95 -20.71
C GLY A 24 -0.68 -15.94 -19.89
N GLY A 25 -1.58 -15.25 -20.57
CA GLY A 25 -2.37 -14.19 -19.97
C GLY A 25 -3.35 -14.72 -18.93
N LEU A 26 -3.37 -14.05 -17.79
CA LEU A 26 -4.42 -14.16 -16.78
C LEU A 26 -5.69 -13.52 -17.33
N LEU A 27 -6.72 -14.33 -17.58
CA LEU A 27 -8.04 -13.85 -17.98
C LEU A 27 -9.00 -14.08 -16.82
N HIS A 28 -9.63 -12.99 -16.37
CA HIS A 28 -10.68 -13.06 -15.38
C HIS A 28 -12.04 -13.06 -16.10
N ILE A 29 -12.84 -14.11 -15.89
CA ILE A 29 -14.21 -14.16 -16.39
C ILE A 29 -15.14 -13.78 -15.24
N ASN A 30 -15.77 -12.61 -15.36
CA ASN A 30 -16.87 -12.22 -14.47
C ASN A 30 -18.20 -12.54 -15.17
N SER A 31 -19.22 -12.99 -14.43
CA SER A 31 -20.54 -13.16 -15.02
C SER A 31 -21.08 -11.80 -15.48
N ALA A 32 -21.62 -11.74 -16.70
CA ALA A 32 -22.17 -10.50 -17.26
C ALA A 32 -23.40 -9.98 -16.50
N SER A 33 -24.03 -10.85 -15.70
CA SER A 33 -25.18 -10.55 -14.83
C SER A 33 -24.74 -10.74 -13.39
N LYS A 34 -24.78 -9.67 -12.60
CA LYS A 34 -24.59 -9.71 -11.14
C LYS A 34 -25.93 -9.45 -10.48
N THR A 35 -26.21 -10.17 -9.40
CA THR A 35 -27.37 -9.89 -8.55
C THR A 35 -27.01 -8.80 -7.53
N PHE A 36 -27.99 -8.05 -7.01
CA PHE A 36 -27.77 -6.99 -6.02
C PHE A 36 -26.94 -7.45 -4.81
N ALA A 37 -27.15 -8.69 -4.34
CA ALA A 37 -26.38 -9.32 -3.27
C ALA A 37 -24.91 -9.62 -3.65
N GLN A 38 -24.62 -9.83 -4.94
CA GLN A 38 -23.26 -9.98 -5.46
C GLN A 38 -22.55 -8.65 -5.65
N GLU A 39 -23.28 -7.54 -5.81
CA GLU A 39 -22.71 -6.19 -5.88
C GLU A 39 -22.40 -5.63 -4.49
N THR A 40 -23.23 -5.95 -3.48
CA THR A 40 -23.09 -5.44 -2.11
C THR A 40 -22.34 -6.35 -1.16
N SER A 41 -22.15 -7.64 -1.47
CA SER A 41 -21.47 -8.60 -0.59
C SER A 41 -20.12 -9.07 -1.16
N ASP A 42 -19.05 -8.81 -0.41
CA ASP A 42 -17.70 -9.37 -0.65
C ASP A 42 -17.67 -10.92 -0.61
N LYS A 43 -18.69 -11.58 -0.06
CA LYS A 43 -18.68 -13.03 0.18
C LYS A 43 -19.24 -13.88 -0.97
N SER A 44 -19.90 -13.30 -1.98
CA SER A 44 -20.76 -14.07 -2.91
C SER A 44 -20.34 -14.07 -4.39
N GLN A 45 -19.21 -13.46 -4.76
CA GLN A 45 -18.72 -13.55 -6.15
C GLN A 45 -17.88 -14.81 -6.36
N GLN A 46 -18.41 -15.76 -7.14
CA GLN A 46 -17.61 -16.83 -7.73
C GLN A 46 -16.83 -16.24 -8.91
N ARG A 47 -15.51 -16.13 -8.74
CA ARG A 47 -14.61 -15.54 -9.73
C ARG A 47 -13.79 -16.65 -10.39
N PHE A 48 -13.82 -16.71 -11.72
CA PHE A 48 -13.05 -17.69 -12.48
C PHE A 48 -11.74 -17.07 -12.94
N LEU A 49 -10.65 -17.70 -12.50
CA LEU A 49 -9.31 -17.35 -12.93
C LEU A 49 -8.85 -18.31 -14.02
N VAL A 50 -8.64 -17.79 -15.22
CA VAL A 50 -8.09 -18.57 -16.34
C VAL A 50 -6.62 -18.21 -16.49
N ILE A 51 -5.76 -19.21 -16.28
CA ILE A 51 -4.32 -19.10 -16.46
C ILE A 51 -3.99 -19.86 -17.75
N ASN A 52 -3.40 -19.16 -18.70
CA ASN A 52 -2.90 -19.79 -19.91
C ASN A 52 -1.43 -20.17 -19.72
N PHE A 53 -1.01 -21.28 -20.31
CA PHE A 53 0.39 -21.69 -20.33
C PHE A 53 0.83 -21.87 -21.77
N LYS A 54 2.05 -21.43 -22.10
CA LYS A 54 2.58 -21.53 -23.45
C LYS A 54 3.72 -22.54 -23.47
N LYS A 55 3.68 -23.48 -24.42
CA LYS A 55 4.80 -24.39 -24.62
C LYS A 55 6.02 -23.60 -25.14
N PRO A 56 7.20 -23.68 -24.51
CA PRO A 56 8.36 -22.92 -24.93
C PRO A 56 8.83 -23.37 -26.33
N LYS A 57 9.03 -22.41 -27.23
CA LYS A 57 9.63 -22.68 -28.54
C LYS A 57 11.14 -22.83 -28.35
N GLY A 58 11.67 -24.04 -28.54
CA GLY A 58 13.12 -24.31 -28.51
C GLY A 58 13.68 -24.91 -27.21
N GLY A 59 12.85 -25.51 -26.35
CA GLY A 59 13.32 -26.31 -25.21
C GLY A 59 13.97 -25.53 -24.06
N ARG A 60 14.11 -24.21 -24.15
CA ARG A 60 14.55 -23.36 -23.04
C ARG A 60 13.45 -23.30 -21.99
N LYS A 61 13.68 -23.94 -20.84
CA LYS A 61 12.85 -23.77 -19.65
C LYS A 61 13.14 -22.39 -19.07
N LYS A 62 12.10 -21.58 -18.85
CA LYS A 62 12.22 -20.36 -18.04
C LYS A 62 12.24 -20.82 -16.59
N VAL A 63 13.31 -20.50 -15.86
CA VAL A 63 13.34 -20.70 -14.40
C VAL A 63 12.63 -19.51 -13.80
N VAL A 64 11.52 -19.74 -13.10
CA VAL A 64 10.89 -18.71 -12.29
C VAL A 64 11.80 -18.49 -11.08
N GLU A 65 12.27 -17.26 -10.89
CA GLU A 65 13.13 -16.93 -9.75
C GLU A 65 12.30 -16.90 -8.47
N LYS A 66 12.90 -17.40 -7.38
CA LYS A 66 12.35 -17.22 -6.05
C LYS A 66 12.55 -15.75 -5.69
N SER A 67 11.48 -15.05 -5.32
CA SER A 67 11.65 -13.69 -4.80
C SER A 67 12.32 -13.73 -3.45
N GLU A 68 13.23 -12.77 -3.24
CA GLU A 68 13.83 -12.52 -1.94
C GLU A 68 12.79 -11.98 -0.95
N ASP A 69 11.80 -11.23 -1.45
CA ASP A 69 10.78 -10.56 -0.66
C ASP A 69 9.46 -10.37 -1.43
N ILE A 70 8.56 -11.35 -1.31
CA ILE A 70 7.27 -11.33 -1.99
C ILE A 70 6.37 -10.18 -1.52
N GLU A 71 6.48 -9.76 -0.25
CA GLU A 71 5.66 -8.64 0.26
C GLU A 71 6.05 -7.35 -0.43
N TYR A 72 7.36 -7.08 -0.54
CA TYR A 72 7.87 -5.91 -1.25
C TYR A 72 7.43 -5.89 -2.72
N ASP A 73 7.53 -7.02 -3.41
CA ASP A 73 7.10 -7.14 -4.81
C ASP A 73 5.60 -6.85 -4.97
N VAL A 74 4.76 -7.37 -4.07
CA VAL A 74 3.31 -7.12 -4.07
C VAL A 74 3.02 -5.63 -3.83
N ILE A 75 3.72 -4.99 -2.89
CA ILE A 75 3.57 -3.56 -2.62
C ILE A 75 3.98 -2.75 -3.85
N GLN A 76 5.11 -3.07 -4.48
CA GLN A 76 5.59 -2.36 -5.67
C GLN A 76 4.60 -2.45 -6.83
N VAL A 77 4.13 -3.66 -7.15
CA VAL A 77 3.11 -3.87 -8.21
C VAL A 77 1.82 -3.11 -7.89
N THR A 78 1.34 -3.21 -6.65
CA THR A 78 0.12 -2.53 -6.21
C THR A 78 0.25 -1.01 -6.33
N HIS A 79 1.40 -0.46 -5.94
CA HIS A 79 1.68 0.96 -6.02
C HIS A 79 1.70 1.46 -7.46
N GLU A 80 2.44 0.80 -8.35
CA GLU A 80 2.47 1.16 -9.78
C GLU A 80 1.07 1.10 -10.40
N PHE A 81 0.28 0.11 -10.02
CA PHE A 81 -1.09 -0.04 -10.49
C PHE A 81 -2.00 1.11 -10.01
N LEU A 82 -1.97 1.43 -8.71
CA LEU A 82 -2.80 2.48 -8.12
C LEU A 82 -2.36 3.89 -8.54
N LYS A 83 -1.07 4.10 -8.81
CA LYS A 83 -0.56 5.34 -9.37
C LYS A 83 -1.12 5.62 -10.76
N LYS A 84 -1.30 4.57 -11.58
CA LYS A 84 -1.89 4.67 -12.92
C LYS A 84 -3.43 4.69 -12.89
N TYR A 85 -4.02 3.96 -11.95
CA TYR A 85 -5.46 3.79 -11.84
C TYR A 85 -5.92 3.95 -10.39
N PRO A 86 -6.12 5.18 -9.90
CA PRO A 86 -6.55 5.42 -8.53
C PRO A 86 -8.00 4.95 -8.29
N GLY A 87 -8.26 4.49 -7.06
CA GLY A 87 -9.60 4.09 -6.60
C GLY A 87 -10.00 2.69 -7.06
N ARG A 88 -9.14 1.69 -6.91
CA ARG A 88 -9.45 0.31 -7.32
C ARG A 88 -9.93 -0.51 -6.14
N THR A 89 -10.80 -1.48 -6.39
CA THR A 89 -11.22 -2.41 -5.35
C THR A 89 -10.08 -3.38 -5.02
N ARG A 90 -10.08 -3.93 -3.79
CA ARG A 90 -9.15 -4.98 -3.35
C ARG A 90 -9.03 -6.09 -4.39
N ASP A 91 -10.17 -6.48 -4.92
CA ASP A 91 -10.36 -7.50 -5.93
C ASP A 91 -9.64 -7.23 -7.26
N GLN A 92 -9.69 -5.99 -7.75
CA GLN A 92 -9.00 -5.58 -8.97
C GLN A 92 -7.49 -5.49 -8.76
N ILE A 93 -7.06 -5.12 -7.55
CA ILE A 93 -5.65 -5.07 -7.16
C ILE A 93 -5.09 -6.48 -7.12
N TYR A 94 -5.80 -7.42 -6.48
CA TYR A 94 -5.39 -8.82 -6.41
C TYR A 94 -5.16 -9.42 -7.80
N ASP A 95 -6.08 -9.20 -8.74
CA ASP A 95 -5.94 -9.69 -10.11
C ASP A 95 -4.67 -9.15 -10.80
N GLU A 96 -4.39 -7.85 -10.65
CA GLU A 96 -3.19 -7.24 -11.25
C GLU A 96 -1.90 -7.75 -10.60
N VAL A 97 -1.90 -7.91 -9.27
CA VAL A 97 -0.77 -8.49 -8.52
C VAL A 97 -0.47 -9.89 -9.03
N ILE A 98 -1.47 -10.77 -9.07
CA ILE A 98 -1.29 -12.13 -9.59
C ILE A 98 -0.86 -12.09 -11.05
N LYS A 99 -1.46 -11.25 -11.89
CA LYS A 99 -1.12 -11.18 -13.32
C LYS A 99 0.33 -10.81 -13.56
N ARG A 100 0.89 -9.88 -12.78
CA ARG A 100 2.29 -9.47 -12.92
C ARG A 100 3.24 -10.47 -12.29
N LEU A 101 2.99 -10.86 -11.03
CA LEU A 101 3.90 -11.71 -10.28
C LEU A 101 3.92 -13.15 -10.78
N PHE A 102 2.80 -13.68 -11.28
CA PHE A 102 2.71 -15.08 -11.72
C PHE A 102 3.69 -15.41 -12.86
N SER A 103 4.00 -14.43 -13.72
CA SER A 103 4.92 -14.63 -14.86
C SER A 103 6.40 -14.46 -14.49
N SER A 104 6.70 -13.81 -13.36
CA SER A 104 8.04 -13.33 -13.02
C SER A 104 8.63 -13.97 -11.76
N VAL A 105 7.78 -14.28 -10.78
CA VAL A 105 8.18 -14.63 -9.43
C VAL A 105 7.41 -15.87 -8.97
N GLN A 106 8.09 -16.72 -8.18
CA GLN A 106 7.40 -17.82 -7.51
C GLN A 106 6.51 -17.24 -6.41
N ILE A 107 5.19 -17.37 -6.56
CA ILE A 107 4.24 -16.78 -5.61
C ILE A 107 4.29 -17.58 -4.31
N GLU A 108 4.82 -16.97 -3.26
CA GLU A 108 4.73 -17.49 -1.89
C GLU A 108 3.47 -16.99 -1.18
N LYS A 109 3.29 -17.39 0.08
CA LYS A 109 2.14 -16.94 0.88
C LYS A 109 2.30 -15.46 1.22
N PHE A 110 1.33 -14.63 0.84
CA PHE A 110 1.25 -13.21 1.22
C PHE A 110 -0.17 -12.85 1.67
N ASP A 111 -0.30 -11.83 2.53
CA ASP A 111 -1.60 -11.30 2.96
C ASP A 111 -1.85 -9.92 2.31
N LEU A 112 -2.68 -9.91 1.27
CA LEU A 112 -3.00 -8.65 0.58
C LEU A 112 -3.77 -7.68 1.48
N ASP A 113 -4.64 -8.16 2.36
CA ASP A 113 -5.46 -7.29 3.20
C ASP A 113 -4.58 -6.56 4.22
N GLU A 114 -3.60 -7.27 4.78
CA GLU A 114 -2.59 -6.66 5.65
C GLU A 114 -1.70 -5.67 4.88
N ILE A 115 -1.23 -6.02 3.69
CA ILE A 115 -0.42 -5.11 2.86
C ILE A 115 -1.21 -3.84 2.52
N LEU A 116 -2.44 -3.98 2.05
CA LEU A 116 -3.30 -2.85 1.69
C LEU A 116 -3.52 -1.92 2.88
N LYS A 117 -3.83 -2.48 4.05
CA LYS A 117 -4.06 -1.70 5.27
C LYS A 117 -2.84 -0.89 5.72
N ASN A 118 -1.63 -1.41 5.51
CA ASN A 118 -0.41 -0.79 6.05
C ASN A 118 0.26 0.19 5.07
N PHE A 119 0.09 0.00 3.76
CA PHE A 119 0.79 0.77 2.73
C PHE A 119 -0.12 1.66 1.88
N PHE A 120 -1.43 1.42 1.92
CA PHE A 120 -2.38 2.08 1.04
C PHE A 120 -3.56 2.66 1.84
N ARG A 121 -4.26 3.59 1.20
CA ARG A 121 -5.36 4.33 1.82
C ARG A 121 -6.70 3.79 1.34
N LYS A 122 -7.59 3.44 2.27
CA LYS A 122 -8.95 2.98 1.98
C LYS A 122 -9.94 4.15 2.06
N VAL A 123 -10.82 4.25 1.08
CA VAL A 123 -11.96 5.19 1.06
C VAL A 123 -13.19 4.45 0.57
N GLY A 124 -14.15 4.20 1.46
CA GLY A 124 -15.24 3.27 1.17
C GLY A 124 -14.68 1.90 0.75
N ASN A 125 -15.00 1.42 -0.46
CA ASN A 125 -14.52 0.14 -0.99
C ASN A 125 -13.34 0.27 -1.98
N GLU A 126 -12.82 1.48 -2.15
CA GLU A 126 -11.74 1.79 -3.09
C GLU A 126 -10.43 2.07 -2.35
N TRP A 127 -9.32 1.64 -2.96
CA TRP A 127 -7.96 1.85 -2.45
C TRP A 127 -7.20 2.85 -3.31
N PHE A 128 -6.36 3.63 -2.65
CA PHE A 128 -5.58 4.72 -3.23
C PHE A 128 -4.13 4.65 -2.74
N ALA A 129 -3.18 5.05 -3.59
CA ALA A 129 -1.82 5.29 -3.14
C ALA A 129 -1.78 6.50 -2.16
N PRO A 130 -0.91 6.48 -1.14
CA PRO A 130 -0.78 7.60 -0.21
C PRO A 130 -0.58 8.95 -0.91
N GLY A 131 -1.11 10.02 -0.33
CA GLY A 131 -1.03 11.38 -0.91
C GLY A 131 -1.82 11.60 -2.21
N THR A 132 -2.42 10.58 -2.81
CA THR A 132 -3.19 10.72 -4.05
C THR A 132 -4.47 11.50 -3.81
N LEU A 133 -4.66 12.59 -4.56
CA LEU A 133 -5.90 13.37 -4.54
C LEU A 133 -7.04 12.57 -5.20
N ILE A 134 -8.25 12.67 -4.64
CA ILE A 134 -9.42 11.98 -5.19
C ILE A 134 -10.01 12.88 -6.27
N GLU A 135 -10.30 12.28 -7.43
CA GLU A 135 -11.01 12.96 -8.52
C GLU A 135 -12.39 12.34 -8.71
N ARG A 136 -13.35 13.16 -9.14
CA ARG A 136 -14.67 12.66 -9.56
C ARG A 136 -14.51 11.87 -10.86
N ARG A 137 -15.08 10.66 -10.94
CA ARG A 137 -15.10 9.93 -12.20
C ARG A 137 -16.07 10.61 -13.18
N LYS A 138 -15.73 10.61 -14.47
CA LYS A 138 -16.65 11.02 -15.56
C LYS A 138 -17.80 10.00 -15.61
N GLY A 139 -18.83 10.22 -14.80
CA GLY A 139 -19.96 9.31 -14.59
C GLY A 139 -20.74 9.63 -13.31
N ASP A 140 -20.06 10.18 -12.29
CA ASP A 140 -20.66 10.60 -11.01
C ASP A 140 -21.38 11.96 -11.11
N GLN A 141 -21.90 12.32 -12.29
CA GLN A 141 -22.68 13.54 -12.45
C GLN A 141 -23.96 13.42 -11.63
N LYS A 142 -24.18 14.39 -10.74
CA LYS A 142 -25.43 14.58 -9.99
C LYS A 142 -26.59 14.47 -10.98
N GLN A 143 -27.36 13.38 -10.93
CA GLN A 143 -28.74 13.47 -11.38
C GLN A 143 -29.36 14.55 -10.49
N GLY A 144 -29.79 15.64 -11.11
CA GLY A 144 -30.45 16.74 -10.42
C GLY A 144 -31.75 16.23 -9.80
N ALA A 145 -31.66 15.67 -8.61
CA ALA A 145 -32.80 15.29 -7.81
C ALA A 145 -33.35 16.57 -7.17
N LEU A 146 -34.59 16.91 -7.52
CA LEU A 146 -35.32 18.07 -7.01
C LEU A 146 -35.76 17.92 -5.54
N TRP A 147 -35.51 16.78 -4.90
CA TRP A 147 -35.92 16.50 -3.52
C TRP A 147 -34.86 15.62 -2.84
N GLU A 148 -34.33 16.14 -1.72
CA GLU A 148 -33.32 15.57 -0.80
C GLU A 148 -31.99 15.13 -1.43
N GLU A 149 -30.86 15.65 -0.93
CA GLU A 149 -29.53 15.18 -1.35
C GLU A 149 -29.43 13.68 -1.01
N PRO A 150 -29.33 12.76 -1.99
CA PRO A 150 -29.27 11.34 -1.70
C PRO A 150 -28.04 11.06 -0.85
N ILE A 151 -28.20 10.17 0.15
CA ILE A 151 -27.09 9.72 0.98
C ILE A 151 -26.02 9.16 0.01
N PRO A 152 -24.78 9.69 0.01
CA PRO A 152 -23.77 9.24 -0.93
C PRO A 152 -23.51 7.75 -0.78
N GLU A 153 -23.40 7.00 -1.89
CA GLU A 153 -23.02 5.57 -1.86
C GLU A 153 -21.69 5.35 -1.13
N HIS A 154 -20.80 6.36 -1.16
CA HIS A 154 -19.52 6.38 -0.46
C HIS A 154 -19.36 7.70 0.30
N PRO A 155 -19.86 7.79 1.56
CA PRO A 155 -19.91 9.04 2.32
C PRO A 155 -18.51 9.62 2.58
N GLU A 156 -17.52 8.77 2.88
CA GLU A 156 -16.14 9.19 3.09
C GLU A 156 -15.52 9.86 1.86
N LYS A 157 -15.80 9.30 0.67
CA LYS A 157 -15.30 9.82 -0.60
C LYS A 157 -15.86 11.21 -0.87
N GLU A 158 -17.16 11.39 -0.65
CA GLU A 158 -17.82 12.69 -0.84
C GLU A 158 -17.31 13.72 0.17
N VAL A 159 -17.10 13.33 1.43
CA VAL A 159 -16.48 14.20 2.44
C VAL A 159 -15.09 14.65 1.99
N ILE A 160 -14.21 13.73 1.59
CA ILE A 160 -12.86 14.07 1.13
C ILE A 160 -12.90 15.01 -0.08
N LEU A 161 -13.76 14.73 -1.07
CA LEU A 161 -13.91 15.58 -2.26
C LEU A 161 -14.34 17.01 -1.88
N ARG A 162 -15.32 17.14 -0.99
CA ARG A 162 -15.81 18.46 -0.54
C ARG A 162 -14.77 19.21 0.29
N LEU A 163 -14.02 18.51 1.13
CA LEU A 163 -12.89 19.10 1.87
C LEU A 163 -11.77 19.52 0.91
N GLN A 164 -11.51 18.75 -0.16
CA GLN A 164 -10.55 19.13 -1.19
C GLN A 164 -11.00 20.39 -1.94
N ASP A 165 -12.26 20.49 -2.32
CA ASP A 165 -12.80 21.69 -2.99
C ASP A 165 -12.71 22.92 -2.07
N PHE A 166 -13.05 22.76 -0.80
CA PHE A 166 -12.90 23.82 0.20
C PHE A 166 -11.42 24.24 0.37
N LEU A 167 -10.48 23.29 0.46
CA LEU A 167 -9.06 23.60 0.57
C LEU A 167 -8.47 24.16 -0.74
N ARG A 168 -9.05 23.88 -1.92
CA ARG A 168 -8.66 24.55 -3.17
C ARG A 168 -9.03 26.03 -3.15
N GLU A 169 -10.17 26.37 -2.57
CA GLU A 169 -10.65 27.75 -2.44
C GLU A 169 -9.82 28.54 -1.40
N TYR A 170 -9.62 27.98 -0.21
CA TYR A 170 -9.01 28.69 0.92
C TYR A 170 -7.52 28.41 1.14
N ARG A 171 -6.92 27.45 0.42
CA ARG A 171 -5.52 26.98 0.46
C ARG A 171 -5.02 26.41 1.79
N ILE A 172 -5.10 27.18 2.86
CA ILE A 172 -4.61 26.82 4.20
C ILE A 172 -5.68 27.22 5.20
N VAL A 173 -6.24 26.25 5.91
CA VAL A 173 -7.36 26.47 6.83
C VAL A 173 -7.03 25.90 8.21
N PRO A 174 -7.33 26.61 9.32
CA PRO A 174 -7.23 26.02 10.66
C PRO A 174 -8.04 24.73 10.80
N TYR A 175 -7.51 23.76 11.53
CA TYR A 175 -8.17 22.46 11.73
C TYR A 175 -9.58 22.61 12.33
N SER A 176 -9.77 23.54 13.25
CA SER A 176 -11.06 23.87 13.86
C SER A 176 -12.10 24.32 12.83
N GLU A 177 -11.71 25.15 11.87
CA GLU A 177 -12.61 25.64 10.82
C GLU A 177 -12.99 24.53 9.83
N LEU A 178 -12.04 23.64 9.51
CA LEU A 178 -12.31 22.47 8.67
C LEU A 178 -13.30 21.52 9.34
N ARG A 179 -13.15 21.32 10.66
CA ARG A 179 -14.07 20.49 11.46
C ARG A 179 -15.46 21.13 11.57
N GLU A 180 -15.54 22.45 11.75
CA GLU A 180 -16.82 23.16 11.72
C GLU A 180 -17.52 23.06 10.36
N PHE A 181 -16.76 23.17 9.26
CA PHE A 181 -17.29 22.97 7.92
C PHE A 181 -17.90 21.58 7.76
N TYR A 182 -17.23 20.54 8.25
CA TYR A 182 -17.74 19.18 8.25
C TYR A 182 -19.03 19.03 9.07
N LEU A 183 -19.02 19.47 10.33
CA LEU A 183 -20.17 19.31 11.24
C LEU A 183 -21.39 20.12 10.83
N ARG A 184 -21.20 21.34 10.30
CA ARG A 184 -22.31 22.27 10.01
C ARG A 184 -22.79 22.22 8.57
N LYS A 185 -21.88 22.11 7.60
CA LYS A 185 -22.20 22.22 6.17
C LYS A 185 -22.34 20.88 5.47
N LEU A 186 -21.50 19.90 5.78
CA LEU A 186 -21.54 18.61 5.08
C LEU A 186 -22.66 17.72 5.60
N LYS A 187 -22.82 17.60 6.93
CA LYS A 187 -23.86 16.75 7.55
C LYS A 187 -23.89 15.30 7.00
N ILE A 188 -22.78 14.81 6.47
CA ILE A 188 -22.61 13.43 5.98
C ILE A 188 -22.05 12.62 7.15
N ALA A 189 -22.75 11.57 7.56
CA ALA A 189 -22.23 10.63 8.53
C ALA A 189 -21.17 9.74 7.88
N ILE A 190 -20.02 9.59 8.53
CA ILE A 190 -18.97 8.64 8.18
C ILE A 190 -18.84 7.63 9.32
N ASP A 191 -18.50 6.39 8.97
CA ASP A 191 -18.35 5.31 9.96
C ASP A 191 -17.01 5.37 10.72
N ARG A 192 -16.02 6.06 10.14
CA ARG A 192 -14.66 6.24 10.69
C ARG A 192 -14.52 7.56 11.44
N ASP A 193 -13.45 7.69 12.23
CA ASP A 193 -13.14 8.96 12.87
C ASP A 193 -12.74 10.05 11.84
N PHE A 194 -13.19 11.28 12.08
CA PHE A 194 -12.91 12.41 11.19
C PHE A 194 -11.43 12.81 11.24
N ASP A 195 -10.78 12.69 12.39
CA ASP A 195 -9.40 13.10 12.59
C ASP A 195 -8.47 12.13 11.85
N ASP A 196 -8.79 10.84 11.87
CA ASP A 196 -8.14 9.80 11.04
C ASP A 196 -8.34 10.08 9.54
N LEU A 197 -9.56 10.45 9.12
CA LEU A 197 -9.84 10.84 7.74
C LEU A 197 -8.99 12.03 7.29
N VAL A 198 -8.88 13.07 8.11
CA VAL A 198 -8.11 14.27 7.75
C VAL A 198 -6.62 13.99 7.70
N SER A 199 -6.08 13.28 8.70
CA SER A 199 -4.64 13.00 8.79
C SER A 199 -4.11 12.10 7.68
N GLU A 200 -4.94 11.18 7.15
CA GLU A 200 -4.57 10.32 6.01
C GLU A 200 -4.64 11.02 4.65
N ASN A 201 -5.40 12.11 4.54
CA ASN A 201 -5.70 12.76 3.26
C ASN A 201 -5.02 14.13 3.08
N PHE A 202 -4.70 14.80 4.18
CA PHE A 202 -4.26 16.20 4.19
C PHE A 202 -3.04 16.39 5.09
N ILE A 203 -2.26 17.43 4.78
CA ILE A 203 -1.13 17.82 5.63
C ILE A 203 -1.64 18.71 6.75
N ILE A 204 -1.32 18.32 7.99
CA ILE A 204 -1.54 19.15 9.17
C ILE A 204 -0.19 19.73 9.59
N ASP A 205 0.00 21.03 9.39
CA ASP A 205 1.19 21.77 9.83
C ASP A 205 0.77 22.86 10.82
N LYS A 206 1.30 22.79 12.05
CA LYS A 206 1.01 23.75 13.14
C LYS A 206 -0.49 24.03 13.35
N GLY A 207 -1.32 22.98 13.27
CA GLY A 207 -2.77 23.07 13.44
C GLY A 207 -3.54 23.64 12.25
N LYS A 208 -2.88 23.83 11.10
CA LYS A 208 -3.52 24.21 9.83
C LYS A 208 -3.47 23.07 8.84
N VAL A 209 -4.56 22.89 8.12
CA VAL A 209 -4.75 21.84 7.11
C VAL A 209 -4.58 22.42 5.72
N ARG A 210 -3.86 21.69 4.87
CA ARG A 210 -3.68 22.02 3.45
C ARG A 210 -3.57 20.76 2.60
N LEU A 211 -3.66 20.96 1.29
CA LEU A 211 -3.39 19.90 0.32
C LEU A 211 -1.88 19.55 0.30
N PRO A 212 -1.53 18.26 0.16
CA PRO A 212 -0.13 17.84 -0.06
C PRO A 212 0.42 18.42 -1.36
N THR A 213 1.66 18.93 -1.33
CA THR A 213 2.37 19.38 -2.55
C THR A 213 2.83 18.18 -3.38
N VAL A 214 3.18 18.38 -4.65
CA VAL A 214 3.65 17.28 -5.53
C VAL A 214 4.86 16.56 -4.94
N GLU A 215 5.81 17.30 -4.35
CA GLU A 215 6.99 16.71 -3.71
C GLU A 215 6.62 15.88 -2.48
N GLU A 216 5.68 16.36 -1.67
CA GLU A 216 5.20 15.63 -0.49
C GLU A 216 4.40 14.38 -0.89
N GLN A 217 3.61 14.46 -1.98
CA GLN A 217 2.93 13.31 -2.54
C GLN A 217 3.94 12.25 -2.97
N LEU A 218 5.03 12.64 -3.65
CA LEU A 218 6.10 11.72 -4.02
C LEU A 218 6.78 11.08 -2.81
N ARG A 219 7.00 11.85 -1.73
CA ARG A 219 7.57 11.31 -0.47
C ARG A 219 6.62 10.34 0.25
N MET A 220 5.33 10.63 0.29
CA MET A 220 4.32 9.72 0.84
C MET A 220 4.18 8.45 0.00
N GLN A 221 4.49 8.55 -1.29
CA GLN A 221 4.47 7.46 -2.25
C GLN A 221 5.78 6.67 -2.28
N ASP A 222 6.78 7.06 -1.49
CA ASP A 222 8.08 6.36 -1.44
C ASP A 222 7.94 5.04 -0.69
N ILE A 223 7.63 4.00 -1.46
CA ILE A 223 7.41 2.64 -0.98
C ILE A 223 8.60 2.16 -0.16
N THR A 224 9.82 2.41 -0.63
CA THR A 224 11.05 1.89 -0.02
C THR A 224 11.20 2.42 1.40
N VAL A 225 10.92 3.71 1.60
CA VAL A 225 10.96 4.34 2.93
C VAL A 225 9.91 3.76 3.85
N HIS A 226 8.66 3.63 3.38
CA HIS A 226 7.58 3.07 4.18
C HIS A 226 7.80 1.59 4.51
N TYR A 227 8.32 0.82 3.56
CA TYR A 227 8.64 -0.59 3.71
C TYR A 227 9.75 -0.80 4.73
N THR A 228 10.85 -0.05 4.58
CA THR A 228 11.99 -0.11 5.51
C THR A 228 11.55 0.26 6.93
N LYS A 229 10.70 1.29 7.10
CA LYS A 229 10.12 1.65 8.40
C LYS A 229 9.29 0.52 9.02
N ARG A 230 8.46 -0.18 8.25
CA ARG A 230 7.68 -1.32 8.74
C ARG A 230 8.59 -2.47 9.18
N ILE A 231 9.58 -2.83 8.36
CA ILE A 231 10.53 -3.89 8.67
C ILE A 231 11.33 -3.57 9.93
N LEU A 232 11.76 -2.31 10.08
CA LEU A 232 12.39 -1.82 11.30
C LEU A 232 11.51 -1.97 12.54
N ALA A 233 10.24 -1.56 12.45
CA ALA A 233 9.29 -1.71 13.56
C ALA A 233 9.07 -3.18 13.91
N GLN A 234 8.87 -4.05 12.92
CA GLN A 234 8.72 -5.49 13.13
C GLN A 234 9.96 -6.13 13.77
N PHE A 235 11.16 -5.69 13.38
CA PHE A 235 12.40 -6.15 13.97
C PHE A 235 12.52 -5.74 15.44
N LEU A 236 12.27 -4.46 15.74
CA LEU A 236 12.31 -3.93 17.10
C LEU A 236 11.25 -4.55 18.01
N ASP A 237 10.09 -4.90 17.46
CA ASP A 237 9.01 -5.62 18.16
C ASP A 237 9.27 -7.14 18.29
N GLY A 238 10.37 -7.66 17.72
CA GLY A 238 10.71 -9.08 17.74
C GLY A 238 9.79 -9.97 16.90
N ARG A 239 9.04 -9.38 15.95
CA ARG A 239 8.08 -10.07 15.08
C ARG A 239 8.64 -10.40 13.70
N LEU A 240 9.88 -10.01 13.42
CA LEU A 240 10.51 -10.29 12.15
C LEU A 240 10.86 -11.78 12.06
N ASN A 241 10.29 -12.46 11.06
CA ASN A 241 10.47 -13.90 10.86
C ASN A 241 11.86 -14.28 10.30
N ARG A 242 12.73 -13.31 10.03
CA ARG A 242 14.11 -13.50 9.56
C ARG A 242 15.10 -12.81 10.49
N ALA A 243 16.26 -13.41 10.71
CA ALA A 243 17.36 -12.76 11.39
C ALA A 243 18.10 -11.85 10.39
N PRO A 244 18.10 -10.52 10.57
CA PRO A 244 18.85 -9.63 9.70
C PRO A 244 20.35 -9.81 9.88
N THR A 245 21.09 -9.61 8.81
CA THR A 245 22.55 -9.69 8.82
C THR A 245 23.16 -8.40 9.38
N GLY A 246 24.38 -8.50 9.93
CA GLY A 246 25.10 -7.33 10.46
C GLY A 246 25.23 -6.15 9.48
N PRO A 247 25.50 -6.37 8.17
CA PRO A 247 25.47 -5.33 7.15
C PRO A 247 24.09 -4.68 6.96
N GLU A 248 23.00 -5.46 6.95
CA GLU A 248 21.63 -4.91 6.83
C GLU A 248 21.29 -4.01 8.03
N ILE A 249 21.66 -4.40 9.25
CA ILE A 249 21.46 -3.56 10.44
C ILE A 249 22.26 -2.25 10.33
N CYS A 250 23.46 -2.27 9.74
CA CYS A 250 24.23 -1.04 9.47
C CYS A 250 23.52 -0.11 8.49
N GLU A 251 22.95 -0.65 7.41
CA GLU A 251 22.16 0.12 6.44
C GLU A 251 20.91 0.71 7.09
N TRP A 252 20.24 -0.06 7.92
CA TRP A 252 19.09 0.38 8.70
C TRP A 252 19.42 1.50 9.70
N ILE A 253 20.58 1.46 10.36
CA ILE A 253 21.06 2.56 11.22
C ILE A 253 21.29 3.82 10.38
N HIS A 254 21.88 3.68 9.19
CA HIS A 254 22.08 4.81 8.28
C HIS A 254 20.75 5.41 7.81
N PHE A 255 19.79 4.56 7.42
CA PHE A 255 18.43 4.94 7.08
C PHE A 255 17.75 5.70 8.22
N CYS A 256 17.85 5.19 9.45
CA CYS A 256 17.28 5.85 10.63
C CYS A 256 17.84 7.27 10.81
N TYR A 257 19.13 7.47 10.57
CA TYR A 257 19.75 8.78 10.63
C TYR A 257 19.26 9.74 9.55
N GLN A 258 19.12 9.26 8.30
CA GLN A 258 18.63 10.05 7.17
C GLN A 258 17.17 10.49 7.35
N HIS A 259 16.35 9.66 8.00
CA HIS A 259 14.92 9.91 8.22
C HIS A 259 14.58 10.40 9.64
N GLU A 260 15.58 10.85 10.41
CA GLU A 260 15.43 11.42 11.76
C GLU A 260 14.81 10.46 12.82
N LEU A 261 14.88 9.15 12.57
CA LEU A 261 14.46 8.08 13.48
C LEU A 261 15.57 7.76 14.50
N TYR A 262 15.97 8.77 15.28
CA TYR A 262 17.14 8.68 16.15
C TYR A 262 16.98 7.67 17.30
N ARG A 263 15.75 7.41 17.74
CA ARG A 263 15.48 6.46 18.85
C ARG A 263 15.64 5.02 18.40
N GLU A 264 15.07 4.71 17.25
CA GLU A 264 15.10 3.43 16.57
C GLU A 264 16.54 3.10 16.17
N GLY A 265 17.26 4.06 15.58
CA GLY A 265 18.68 3.89 15.21
C GLY A 265 19.60 3.54 16.40
N LEU A 266 19.29 4.02 17.61
CA LEU A 266 20.03 3.64 18.82
C LEU A 266 19.70 2.23 19.31
N GLN A 267 18.44 1.83 19.21
CA GLN A 267 18.03 0.47 19.59
C GLN A 267 18.68 -0.56 18.67
N LEU A 268 18.74 -0.29 17.37
CA LEU A 268 19.42 -1.13 16.38
C LEU A 268 20.91 -1.26 16.67
N PHE A 269 21.58 -0.16 17.02
CA PHE A 269 23.00 -0.22 17.39
C PHE A 269 23.25 -1.10 18.62
N GLY A 270 22.31 -1.15 19.58
CA GLY A 270 22.42 -1.99 20.77
C GLY A 270 22.36 -3.50 20.49
N VAL A 271 21.85 -3.92 19.33
CA VAL A 271 21.75 -5.32 18.89
C VAL A 271 22.94 -5.71 17.99
N LEU A 272 23.77 -4.75 17.59
CA LEU A 272 24.86 -4.96 16.64
C LEU A 272 26.07 -5.63 17.31
N ASP A 273 26.51 -6.78 16.78
CA ASP A 273 27.75 -7.44 17.23
C ASP A 273 28.94 -6.96 16.39
N GLU A 274 29.94 -6.37 17.06
CA GLU A 274 31.18 -5.87 16.46
C GLU A 274 31.98 -6.96 15.73
N SER A 275 31.86 -8.22 16.15
CA SER A 275 32.57 -9.35 15.54
C SER A 275 31.97 -9.81 14.21
N SER A 276 30.73 -9.40 13.91
CA SER A 276 29.95 -9.88 12.76
C SER A 276 30.06 -9.00 11.50
N ILE A 277 30.76 -7.86 11.57
CA ILE A 277 30.71 -6.79 10.57
C ILE A 277 32.12 -6.27 10.22
N PRO A 278 32.39 -5.84 8.97
CA PRO A 278 33.62 -5.16 8.61
C PRO A 278 33.88 -3.91 9.49
N SER A 279 35.12 -3.76 9.99
CA SER A 279 35.50 -2.69 10.94
C SER A 279 35.07 -1.28 10.52
N ASP A 280 35.12 -0.98 9.21
CA ASP A 280 34.75 0.34 8.70
C ASP A 280 33.25 0.61 8.75
N ALA A 281 32.41 -0.42 8.53
CA ALA A 281 30.96 -0.29 8.65
C ALA A 281 30.52 -0.10 10.10
N TYR A 282 31.16 -0.83 11.04
CA TYR A 282 30.91 -0.65 12.47
C TYR A 282 31.32 0.73 12.97
N LYS A 283 32.48 1.26 12.56
CA LYS A 283 32.89 2.64 12.89
C LYS A 283 31.89 3.69 12.41
N ARG A 284 31.34 3.52 11.20
CA ARG A 284 30.29 4.41 10.66
C ARG A 284 29.01 4.31 11.49
N ALA A 285 28.55 3.11 11.78
CA ALA A 285 27.36 2.88 12.61
C ALA A 285 27.52 3.49 14.01
N LYS A 286 28.69 3.32 14.64
CA LYS A 286 29.02 3.92 15.95
C LYS A 286 28.97 5.45 15.93
N LYS A 287 29.57 6.08 14.90
CA LYS A 287 29.52 7.54 14.75
C LYS A 287 28.08 8.04 14.58
N ILE A 288 27.27 7.33 13.79
CA ILE A 288 25.86 7.65 13.61
C ILE A 288 25.09 7.48 14.92
N ALA A 289 25.31 6.39 15.65
CA ALA A 289 24.68 6.15 16.95
C ALA A 289 25.02 7.24 17.98
N GLU A 290 26.26 7.74 18.01
CA GLU A 290 26.63 8.88 18.86
C GLU A 290 25.85 10.15 18.50
N VAL A 291 25.67 10.44 17.21
CA VAL A 291 24.84 11.57 16.76
C VAL A 291 23.37 11.36 17.13
N CYS A 292 22.84 10.16 16.95
CA CYS A 292 21.49 9.80 17.37
C CYS A 292 21.32 9.96 18.88
N ARG A 293 22.34 9.64 19.70
CA ARG A 293 22.32 9.85 21.16
C ARG A 293 22.24 11.32 21.53
N ILE A 294 22.95 12.19 20.81
CA ILE A 294 22.95 13.63 21.04
C ILE A 294 21.61 14.24 20.64
N LYS A 295 21.07 13.85 19.47
CA LYS A 295 19.80 14.36 18.92
C LYS A 295 18.53 13.75 19.53
N LYS A 296 18.65 12.72 20.37
CA LYS A 296 17.52 12.13 21.13
C LYS A 296 17.03 13.05 22.26
N LYS A 297 17.82 14.07 22.65
CA LYS A 297 17.42 15.14 23.59
C LYS A 297 16.55 16.17 22.91
#